data_AF-A0A7C7D2X9-F1
#
_entry.id   AF-A0A7C7D2X9-F1
#
_cell.length_a   1.000
_cell.length_b   1.000
_cell.length_c   1.000
_cell.angle_alpha   90.00
_cell.angle_beta   90.00
_cell.angle_gamma   90.00
#
_symmetry.space_group_name_H-M   'P 1'
#
loop_
_entity.id
_entity.type
_entity.pdbx_description
1 polymer ?
#
loop_
_entity_poly.entity_id
_entity_poly.type
_entity_poly.pdbx_seq_one_letter_code
_entity_poly.pdbx_strand_id
1 'polypeptide(L)' 'TRVHNEFEGDTFFPEFDTKVWIEKERVRVDPDEKNKYSCSFITYERLGNF' A
#
# COMPACT_ATOMS: atom_id res chain seq x y z
N THR A 1 -0.86 -0.85 -4.16
CA THR A 1 -1.99 -1.44 -3.43
C THR A 1 -1.48 -2.22 -2.26
N ARG A 2 -2.11 -2.09 -1.08
CA ARG A 2 -1.80 -2.86 0.12
C ARG A 2 -2.98 -3.78 0.44
N VAL A 3 -2.76 -5.10 0.38
CA VAL A 3 -3.75 -6.10 0.80
C VAL A 3 -3.54 -6.38 2.28
N HIS A 4 -4.58 -6.31 3.10
CA HIS A 4 -4.49 -6.46 4.56
C HIS A 4 -4.66 -7.93 4.96
N ASN A 5 -3.73 -8.76 4.52
CA ASN A 5 -3.65 -10.17 4.88
C ASN A 5 -2.19 -10.62 4.86
N GLU A 6 -1.87 -11.67 5.60
CA GLU A 6 -0.53 -12.27 5.62
C GLU A 6 -0.47 -13.44 4.63
N PHE A 7 0.64 -13.55 3.91
CA PHE A 7 0.87 -14.57 2.91
C PHE A 7 2.28 -15.13 3.06
N GLU A 8 2.45 -16.41 2.75
CA GLU A 8 3.79 -16.98 2.53
C GLU A 8 4.33 -16.48 1.19
N GLY A 9 5.62 -16.17 1.14
CA GLY A 9 6.27 -15.65 -0.06
C GLY A 9 7.79 -15.74 0.00
N ASP A 10 8.43 -15.76 -1.16
CA ASP A 10 9.88 -15.81 -1.35
C ASP A 10 10.45 -14.47 -1.86
N THR A 11 9.57 -13.52 -2.21
CA THR A 11 9.89 -12.23 -2.81
C THR A 11 9.08 -11.13 -2.13
N PHE A 12 9.75 -10.03 -1.76
CA PHE A 12 9.16 -8.95 -0.98
C PHE A 12 9.38 -7.59 -1.66
N PHE A 13 8.42 -6.67 -1.46
CA PHE A 13 8.61 -5.27 -1.84
C PHE A 13 9.69 -4.65 -0.95
N PRO A 14 10.61 -3.82 -1.49
CA PRO A 14 11.67 -3.22 -0.69
C PRO A 14 11.12 -2.28 0.38
N GLU A 15 11.86 -2.14 1.48
CA GLU A 15 11.59 -1.09 2.46
C GLU A 15 11.74 0.29 1.82
N PHE A 16 10.93 1.26 2.25
CA PHE A 16 11.01 2.64 1.78
C PHE A 16 10.87 3.62 2.95
N ASP A 17 11.54 4.77 2.82
CA ASP A 17 11.54 5.80 3.86
C ASP A 17 10.26 6.65 3.78
N THR A 18 9.45 6.61 4.82
CA THR A 18 8.22 7.41 4.96
C THR A 18 8.50 8.89 5.20
N LYS A 19 9.75 9.29 5.42
CA LYS A 19 10.18 10.70 5.42
C LYS A 19 10.39 11.22 4.01
N VAL A 20 10.67 10.34 3.05
CA VAL A 20 10.88 10.69 1.64
C VAL A 20 9.61 10.52 0.83
N TRP A 21 8.82 9.49 1.13
CA TRP A 21 7.54 9.22 0.47
C TRP A 21 6.38 9.47 1.41
N ILE A 22 5.59 10.50 1.10
CA ILE A 22 4.44 10.92 1.92
C ILE A 22 3.16 10.40 1.28
N GLU A 23 2.30 9.80 2.09
CA GLU A 23 0.96 9.39 1.66
C GLU A 23 0.13 10.63 1.33
N LYS A 24 -0.39 10.69 0.10
CA LYS A 24 -1.25 11.79 -0.38
C LYS A 24 -2.71 11.43 -0.38
N GLU A 25 -3.00 10.17 -0.68
CA GLU A 25 -4.36 9.67 -0.78
C GLU A 25 -4.39 8.22 -0.33
N ARG A 26 -5.48 7.85 0.33
CA ARG A 26 -5.82 6.48 0.66
C ARG A 26 -7.30 6.24 0.47
N VAL A 27 -7.62 5.22 -0.31
CA VAL A 27 -8.97 4.68 -0.44
C VAL A 27 -8.98 3.27 0.14
N ARG A 28 -9.81 3.01 1.15
CA ARG A 28 -10.01 1.68 1.74
C ARG A 28 -11.19 0.99 1.05
N VAL A 29 -11.02 -0.28 0.73
CA VAL A 29 -12.06 -1.14 0.18
C VAL A 29 -12.16 -2.39 1.06
N ASP A 30 -13.37 -2.63 1.56
CA ASP A 30 -13.67 -3.83 2.33
C ASP A 30 -13.89 -5.03 1.40
N PRO A 31 -13.76 -6.28 1.90
CA PRO A 31 -13.94 -7.47 1.08
C PRO A 31 -15.36 -7.57 0.52
N ASP A 32 -15.50 -8.20 -0.64
CA ASP A 32 -16.77 -8.55 -1.26
C ASP A 32 -16.72 -9.95 -1.88
N GLU A 33 -17.77 -10.34 -2.61
CA GLU A 33 -17.85 -11.65 -3.26
C GLU A 33 -16.68 -11.93 -4.22
N LYS A 34 -16.14 -10.89 -4.85
CA LYS A 34 -15.05 -11.01 -5.85
C LYS A 34 -13.67 -10.85 -5.22
N ASN A 35 -13.57 -10.16 -4.09
CA ASN A 35 -12.32 -9.81 -3.42
C ASN A 35 -12.35 -10.26 -1.96
N LYS A 36 -11.68 -11.38 -1.64
CA LYS A 36 -11.72 -12.02 -0.32
C LYS A 36 -11.08 -11.21 0.81
N TYR A 37 -10.22 -10.25 0.50
CA TYR A 37 -9.43 -9.52 1.49
C TYR A 37 -9.65 -8.01 1.33
N SER A 38 -9.65 -7.30 2.46
CA SER A 38 -9.69 -5.85 2.45
C SER A 38 -8.37 -5.31 1.89
N CYS A 39 -8.43 -4.18 1.20
CA CYS A 39 -7.23 -3.55 0.69
C CYS A 39 -7.30 -2.02 0.79
N SER A 40 -6.15 -1.39 0.56
CA SER A 40 -6.06 0.04 0.38
C SER A 40 -5.31 0.37 -0.90
N PHE A 41 -5.91 1.25 -1.70
CA PHE A 41 -5.21 1.97 -2.76
C PHE A 41 -4.58 3.20 -2.12
N ILE A 42 -3.25 3.29 -2.21
CA ILE A 42 -2.47 4.34 -1.55
C ILE A 42 -1.60 5.00 -2.61
N THR A 43 -1.71 6.32 -2.71
CA THR A 43 -0.87 7.14 -3.57
C THR A 43 0.16 7.83 -2.69
N TYR A 44 1.44 7.58 -2.98
CA TYR A 44 2.56 8.26 -2.34
C TYR A 44 3.17 9.27 -3.29
N GLU A 45 3.57 10.42 -2.76
CA GLU A 45 4.36 11.41 -3.48
C GLU A 45 5.74 11.51 -2.82
N ARG A 46 6.78 11.55 -3.64
CA ARG A 46 8.14 11.77 -3.16
C ARG A 46 8.32 13.25 -2.87
N LEU A 47 8.85 13.59 -1.69
CA LEU A 47 9.32 14.94 -1.43
C LEU A 47 10.47 15.24 -2.40
N GLY A 48 10.21 16.14 -3.35
CA GLY A 48 11.26 16.71 -4.18
C GLY A 48 12.07 17.67 -3.33
N ASN A 49 13.33 17.33 -3.05
CA ASN A 49 14.28 18.34 -2.58
C ASN A 49 14.61 19.22 -3.79
N PHE A 50 14.09 20.45 -3.79
CA PHE A 50 14.54 21.52 -4.67
C PHE A 50 15.64 22.32 -3.98
#